data_AF-A0A8J4DMP2-F1
#
_entry.id   AF-A0A8J4DMP2-F1
#
_cell.length_a   1.000
_cell.length_b   1.000
_cell.length_c   1.000
_cell.angle_alpha   90.00
_cell.angle_beta   90.00
_cell.angle_gamma   90.00
#
_symmetry.space_group_name_H-M   'P 1'
#
loop_
_entity.id
_entity.type
_entity.pdbx_description
1 polymer ?
#
loop_
_entity_poly.entity_id
_entity_poly.type
_entity_poly.pdbx_seq_one_letter_code
_entity_poly.pdbx_strand_id
1 'polypeptide(L)'
;MEVLVEAAMQTPDGRWRVEVVRRRGQRSQWYRVLRDDEVVLDWLSITAVERILVEAGVDMAALAPVVADAAAPTDTAEPERIRTPRRLRGGPDAGHGAA
;
A
#
# COMPACT_ATOMS: atom_id res chain seq x y z
N MET A 1 -14.14 -6.48 2.21
CA MET A 1 -13.19 -6.71 1.10
C MET A 1 -12.14 -5.63 1.18
N GLU A 2 -10.86 -5.97 1.30
CA GLU A 2 -9.77 -4.99 1.41
C GLU A 2 -9.42 -4.44 0.03
N VAL A 3 -9.40 -3.11 -0.09
CA VAL A 3 -9.05 -2.38 -1.31
C VAL A 3 -7.71 -1.68 -1.04
N LEU A 4 -6.73 -1.94 -1.90
CA LEU A 4 -5.40 -1.35 -1.81
C LEU A 4 -5.29 -0.28 -2.90
N VAL A 5 -4.88 0.93 -2.50
CA VAL A 5 -4.48 1.98 -3.43
C VAL A 5 -3.03 1.70 -3.84
N GLU A 6 -2.80 1.41 -5.12
CA GLU A 6 -1.46 1.13 -5.65
C GLU A 6 -0.74 2.40 -6.09
N ALA A 7 -1.50 3.37 -6.60
CA ALA A 7 -0.98 4.64 -7.06
C ALA A 7 -2.09 5.70 -7.01
N ALA A 8 -1.69 6.96 -6.88
CA ALA A 8 -2.58 8.10 -6.98
C ALA A 8 -1.94 9.16 -7.88
N MET A 9 -2.76 9.81 -8.69
CA MET A 9 -2.37 10.93 -9.54
C MET A 9 -3.35 12.06 -9.32
N GLN A 10 -2.89 13.30 -9.30
CA GLN A 10 -3.74 14.46 -9.09
C GLN A 10 -3.41 15.61 -10.04
N THR A 11 -4.40 16.45 -10.34
CA THR A 11 -4.17 17.73 -11.00
C THR A 11 -3.33 18.66 -10.11
N PRO A 12 -2.58 19.62 -10.67
CA PRO A 12 -1.77 20.56 -9.90
C PRO A 12 -2.60 21.37 -8.90
N ASP A 13 -3.84 21.71 -9.27
CA ASP A 13 -4.80 22.43 -8.42
C ASP A 13 -5.40 21.57 -7.30
N GLY A 14 -5.06 20.27 -7.24
CA GLY A 14 -5.59 19.32 -6.24
C GLY A 14 -7.07 18.96 -6.40
N ARG A 15 -7.82 19.65 -7.26
CA ARG A 15 -9.25 19.42 -7.47
C ARG A 15 -9.61 18.03 -7.96
N TRP A 16 -8.79 17.44 -8.81
CA TRP A 16 -9.03 16.09 -9.32
C TRP A 16 -7.93 15.17 -8.85
N ARG A 17 -8.34 14.01 -8.33
CA ARG A 17 -7.44 12.90 -8.01
C ARG A 17 -7.98 11.61 -8.62
N VAL A 18 -7.13 10.87 -9.28
CA VAL A 18 -7.39 9.53 -9.78
C VAL A 18 -6.57 8.58 -8.95
N GLU A 19 -7.19 7.54 -8.44
CA GLU A 19 -6.46 6.49 -7.75
C GLU A 19 -6.64 5.15 -8.44
N VAL A 20 -5.54 4.41 -8.51
CA VAL A 20 -5.50 3.04 -8.98
C VAL A 20 -5.73 2.14 -7.78
N VAL A 21 -6.84 1.43 -7.79
CA VAL A 21 -7.26 0.53 -6.71
C VAL A 21 -7.30 -0.91 -7.19
N ARG A 22 -6.76 -1.81 -6.37
CA ARG A 22 -6.89 -3.26 -6.56
C ARG A 22 -7.60 -3.90 -5.38
N ARG A 23 -8.35 -4.97 -5.66
CA ARG A 23 -8.80 -5.88 -4.60
C ARG A 23 -7.66 -6.81 -4.24
N ARG A 24 -7.42 -7.04 -2.94
CA ARG A 24 -6.36 -7.97 -2.50
C ARG A 24 -6.56 -9.35 -3.12
N GLY A 25 -5.50 -9.87 -3.74
CA GLY A 25 -5.51 -11.17 -4.43
C GLY A 25 -6.09 -11.16 -5.86
N GLN A 26 -6.51 -10.00 -6.39
CA GLN A 26 -6.95 -9.87 -7.77
C GLN A 26 -5.89 -9.17 -8.63
N ARG A 27 -5.80 -9.56 -9.90
CA ARG A 27 -4.95 -8.91 -10.90
C ARG A 27 -5.62 -7.73 -11.61
N SER A 28 -6.94 -7.61 -11.49
CA SER A 28 -7.69 -6.53 -12.11
C SER A 28 -7.49 -5.25 -11.32
N GLN A 29 -6.92 -4.25 -12.00
CA GLN A 29 -6.85 -2.88 -11.52
C GLN A 29 -8.14 -2.13 -11.90
N TRP A 30 -8.58 -1.28 -10.99
CA TRP A 30 -9.72 -0.40 -11.15
C TRP A 30 -9.31 1.01 -10.80
N TYR A 31 -10.11 1.97 -11.19
CA TYR A 31 -9.83 3.36 -10.92
C TYR A 31 -10.97 4.00 -10.14
N ARG A 32 -10.63 4.89 -9.22
CA ARG A 32 -11.59 5.79 -8.58
C ARG A 32 -11.20 7.23 -8.86
N VAL A 33 -12.20 8.07 -9.09
CA VAL A 33 -12.03 9.51 -9.33
C VAL A 33 -12.57 10.24 -8.12
N LEU A 34 -11.75 11.12 -7.58
CA LEU A 34 -12.07 12.01 -6.50
C LEU A 34 -12.09 13.45 -7.02
N ARG A 35 -13.04 14.22 -6.51
CA ARG A 35 -13.10 15.66 -6.69
C ARG A 35 -13.07 16.31 -5.31
N ASP A 36 -12.13 17.23 -5.08
CA ASP A 36 -11.97 17.91 -3.78
C ASP A 36 -11.91 16.91 -2.60
N ASP A 37 -11.14 15.82 -2.78
CA ASP A 37 -11.01 14.66 -1.86
C ASP A 37 -12.29 13.83 -1.61
N GLU A 38 -13.41 14.13 -2.28
CA GLU A 38 -14.63 13.31 -2.27
C GLU A 38 -14.63 12.31 -3.43
N VAL A 39 -14.91 11.03 -3.14
CA VAL A 39 -15.07 10.01 -4.20
C VAL A 39 -16.35 10.29 -4.97
N VAL A 40 -16.21 10.74 -6.22
CA VAL A 40 -17.35 10.99 -7.10
C VAL A 40 -17.73 9.75 -7.90
N LEU A 41 -16.76 8.92 -8.29
CA LEU A 41 -16.97 7.70 -9.06
C LEU A 41 -15.96 6.62 -8.69
N ASP A 42 -16.41 5.37 -8.59
CA ASP A 42 -15.60 4.20 -8.24
C ASP A 42 -15.75 3.04 -9.21
N TRP A 43 -14.84 2.06 -9.11
CA TRP A 43 -14.77 0.86 -9.95
C TRP A 43 -14.78 1.12 -11.47
N LEU A 44 -14.04 2.14 -11.90
CA LEU A 44 -13.95 2.52 -13.29
C LEU A 44 -12.85 1.74 -14.02
N SER A 45 -13.03 1.54 -15.32
CA SER A 45 -11.94 1.18 -16.24
C SER A 45 -11.12 2.43 -16.60
N ILE A 46 -9.90 2.25 -17.11
CA ILE A 46 -9.05 3.38 -17.53
C ILE A 46 -9.75 4.24 -18.59
N THR A 47 -10.42 3.62 -19.56
CA THR A 47 -11.16 4.32 -20.62
C THR A 47 -12.30 5.17 -20.07
N ALA A 48 -12.96 4.74 -18.99
CA ALA A 48 -13.98 5.54 -18.35
C ALA A 48 -13.37 6.77 -17.66
N VAL A 49 -12.24 6.61 -16.97
CA VAL A 49 -11.51 7.72 -16.34
C VAL A 49 -11.09 8.76 -17.37
N GLU A 50 -10.47 8.32 -18.47
CA GLU A 50 -10.05 9.20 -19.57
C GLU A 50 -11.19 10.08 -20.06
N ARG A 51 -12.35 9.45 -20.30
CA ARG A 51 -13.55 10.17 -20.75
C ARG A 51 -14.04 11.18 -19.72
N ILE A 52 -14.13 10.80 -18.46
CA ILE A 52 -14.61 11.67 -17.37
C ILE A 52 -13.70 12.90 -17.22
N LEU A 53 -12.38 12.70 -17.27
CA LEU A 53 -11.41 13.80 -17.18
C LEU A 53 -11.53 14.75 -18.37
N VAL A 54 -11.64 14.22 -19.59
CA VAL A 54 -11.85 15.03 -20.80
C VAL A 54 -13.17 15.81 -20.73
N GLU A 55 -14.26 15.18 -20.31
CA GLU A 55 -15.56 15.84 -20.11
C GLU A 55 -15.49 16.94 -19.02
N ALA A 56 -14.58 16.79 -18.06
CA ALA A 56 -14.26 17.79 -17.04
C ALA A 56 -13.27 18.88 -17.49
N GLY A 57 -12.74 18.82 -18.71
CA GLY A 57 -11.72 19.74 -19.22
C GLY A 57 -10.33 19.53 -18.61
N VAL A 58 -10.06 18.35 -18.05
CA VAL A 58 -8.77 17.97 -17.47
C VAL A 58 -8.02 17.08 -18.46
N ASP A 59 -6.82 17.50 -18.83
CA ASP A 59 -5.92 16.69 -19.65
C ASP A 59 -5.22 15.65 -18.78
N MET A 60 -5.11 14.40 -19.25
CA MET A 60 -4.36 13.35 -18.54
C MET A 60 -2.90 13.72 -18.33
N ALA A 61 -2.29 14.43 -19.28
CA ALA A 61 -0.89 14.86 -19.16
C ALA A 61 -0.69 15.92 -18.06
N ALA A 62 -1.76 16.55 -17.59
CA ALA A 62 -1.71 17.47 -16.46
C ALA A 62 -1.69 16.75 -15.10
N LEU A 63 -1.96 15.44 -15.06
CA LEU A 63 -1.93 14.67 -13.81
C LEU A 63 -0.48 14.43 -13.37
N ALA A 64 -0.20 14.75 -12.12
CA ALA A 64 1.07 14.47 -11.46
C ALA A 64 0.92 13.32 -10.45
N PRO A 65 1.93 12.44 -10.30
CA PRO A 65 1.89 11.41 -9.29
C PRO A 65 1.82 12.04 -7.90
N VAL A 66 0.86 11.58 -7.10
CA VAL A 66 0.87 11.83 -5.66
C VAL A 66 1.93 10.90 -5.11
N VAL A 67 3.07 11.47 -4.72
CA VAL A 67 4.00 10.75 -3.87
C VAL A 67 3.25 10.55 -2.57
N ALA A 68 2.68 9.36 -2.40
CA ALA A 68 2.34 8.89 -1.06
C ALA A 68 3.66 8.93 -0.31
N ASP A 69 3.85 9.94 0.54
CA ASP A 69 4.83 9.84 1.61
C ASP A 69 4.61 8.46 2.19
N ALA A 70 5.63 7.60 2.10
CA ALA A 70 5.49 6.17 2.24
C ALA A 70 5.00 5.84 3.66
N ALA A 71 3.70 5.96 3.88
CA ALA A 71 2.97 5.30 4.93
C ALA A 71 3.08 3.82 4.58
N ALA A 72 4.16 3.29 5.14
CA ALA A 72 4.68 1.94 5.12
C ALA A 72 3.82 0.89 4.39
N PRO A 73 4.42 0.02 3.55
CA PRO A 73 3.87 -1.31 3.43
C PRO A 73 3.86 -1.90 4.85
N THR A 74 2.71 -1.86 5.53
CA THR A 74 2.50 -2.64 6.75
C THR A 74 2.15 -4.06 6.31
N ASP A 75 3.07 -4.65 5.55
CA ASP A 75 3.09 -6.05 5.16
C ASP A 75 4.56 -6.35 4.83
N THR A 76 5.26 -6.93 5.80
CA THR A 76 6.69 -7.33 5.79
C THR A 76 7.69 -6.33 6.40
N ALA A 77 7.64 -6.21 7.72
CA ALA A 77 8.86 -6.20 8.52
C ALA A 77 8.68 -7.18 9.67
N GLU A 78 9.06 -8.45 9.45
CA GLU A 78 9.62 -9.27 10.52
C GLU A 78 11.13 -8.98 10.53
N PRO A 79 11.66 -8.11 11.42
CA PRO A 79 13.09 -8.03 11.66
C PRO A 79 13.44 -8.91 12.85
N GLU A 80 13.18 -10.22 12.79
CA GLU A 80 13.83 -11.19 13.70
C GLU A 80 14.76 -12.14 12.94
N ARG A 81 15.53 -11.56 12.00
CA ARG A 81 16.87 -12.05 11.69
C ARG A 81 17.89 -11.42 12.62
N ILE A 82 17.77 -11.64 13.93
CA ILE A 82 18.85 -11.37 14.88
C ILE A 82 19.26 -12.69 15.53
N ARG A 83 20.16 -13.37 14.81
CA ARG A 83 21.40 -13.98 15.32
C ARG A 83 21.27 -14.78 16.62
N THR A 84 21.34 -16.10 16.46
CA THR A 84 21.93 -17.03 17.42
C THR A 84 23.20 -16.44 18.04
N PRO A 85 23.37 -16.57 19.37
CA PRO A 85 24.63 -17.14 19.80
C PRO A 85 24.46 -18.23 20.87
N ARG A 86 25.21 -19.30 20.63
CA ARG A 86 26.05 -19.98 21.63
C ARG A 86 25.39 -21.05 22.51
N ARG A 87 25.49 -22.31 22.05
CA ARG A 87 25.86 -23.39 22.97
C ARG A 87 27.18 -23.04 23.64
N LEU A 88 27.23 -23.05 24.97
CA LEU A 88 28.22 -23.79 25.76
C LEU A 88 28.02 -23.55 27.26
N ARG A 89 28.00 -24.68 27.98
CA ARG A 89 28.51 -24.89 29.35
C ARG A 89 27.47 -24.86 30.49
N GLY A 90 27.14 -26.06 30.95
CA GLY A 90 26.56 -26.36 32.25
C GLY A 90 26.44 -27.89 32.37
N GLY A 91 27.55 -28.54 32.77
CA GLY A 91 27.59 -29.99 32.98
C GLY A 91 26.74 -30.42 34.19
N PRO A 92 26.35 -31.70 34.27
CA PRO A 92 25.65 -32.22 35.44
C PRO A 92 26.60 -32.20 36.64
N ASP A 93 26.18 -31.48 37.67
CA ASP A 93 26.85 -31.38 38.97
C ASP A 93 26.85 -32.77 39.63
N ALA A 94 28.04 -33.29 39.89
CA ALA A 94 28.25 -34.47 40.69
C ALA A 94 28.45 -34.06 42.15
N GLY A 95 27.47 -34.40 42.99
CA GLY A 95 27.70 -34.87 44.36
C GLY A 95 27.37 -33.92 45.51
N HIS A 96 26.35 -34.29 46.29
CA HIS A 96 26.51 -34.49 47.73
C HIS A 96 25.38 -35.38 48.29
N GLY A 97 25.72 -36.30 49.20
CA GLY A 97 24.85 -37.37 49.65
C GLY A 97 23.90 -37.02 50.80
N ALA A 98 23.07 -38.00 51.17
CA ALA A 98 22.72 -38.38 52.55
C ALA A 98 21.47 -39.29 52.53
N ALA A 99 21.64 -40.56 52.91
CA ALA A 99 20.91 -41.27 53.97
C ALA A 99 21.27 -42.76 53.93
#